data_AF-A0A519QT15-F1
#
_entry.id   AF-A0A519QT15-F1
#
_cell.length_a   1.000
_cell.length_b   1.000
_cell.length_c   1.000
_cell.angle_alpha   90.00
_cell.angle_beta   90.00
_cell.angle_gamma   90.00
#
_symmetry.space_group_name_H-M   'P 1'
#
loop_
_entity.id
_entity.type
_entity.pdbx_description
1 polymer ?
#
loop_
_entity_poly.entity_id
_entity_poly.type
_entity_poly.pdbx_seq_one_letter_code
_entity_poly.pdbx_strand_id
1 'polypeptide(L)' 'KEMYQVFNCGHRMELYVPESIAQDIIEISKSFNVDAQIVGRVEASESKKLTITSEFGVFEY' A
#
# COMPACT_ATOMS: atom_id res chain seq x y z
N LYS A 1 -6.20 2.62 -15.59
CA LYS A 1 -5.07 3.58 -15.44
C LYS A 1 -5.49 4.87 -14.73
N GLU A 2 -6.58 5.54 -15.15
CA GLU A 2 -7.11 6.72 -14.45
C GLU A 2 -7.72 6.42 -13.07
N MET A 3 -8.38 5.27 -12.89
CA MET A 3 -9.00 4.88 -11.60
C MET A 3 -8.05 4.97 -10.40
N TYR A 4 -6.88 4.34 -10.46
CA TYR A 4 -5.87 4.40 -9.38
C TYR A 4 -5.12 5.74 -9.29
N GLN A 5 -5.28 6.64 -10.27
CA GLN A 5 -4.75 7.99 -10.23
C GLN A 5 -5.76 8.99 -9.63
N VAL A 6 -7.04 8.68 -9.67
CA VAL A 6 -8.14 9.59 -9.29
C VAL A 6 -8.80 9.17 -7.96
N PHE A 7 -8.83 7.87 -7.66
CA PHE A 7 -9.50 7.32 -6.48
C PHE A 7 -8.53 6.53 -5.59
N ASN A 8 -8.84 6.49 -4.29
CA ASN A 8 -8.02 5.80 -3.28
C ASN A 8 -8.16 4.27 -3.29
N CYS A 9 -9.14 3.73 -4.01
CA CYS A 9 -9.30 2.29 -4.26
C CYS A 9 -9.23 1.37 -3.01
N GLY A 10 -9.71 1.84 -1.85
CA GLY A 10 -9.87 1.02 -0.64
C GLY A 10 -9.23 1.65 0.60
N HIS A 11 -8.01 2.17 0.49
CA HIS A 11 -7.30 2.81 1.61
C HIS A 11 -6.75 4.18 1.18
N ARG A 12 -6.86 5.18 2.07
CA ARG A 12 -6.43 6.56 1.80
C ARG A 12 -5.16 6.96 2.54
N MET A 13 -4.59 6.04 3.32
CA MET A 13 -3.39 6.27 4.10
C MET A 13 -2.46 5.07 3.94
N GLU A 14 -1.19 5.37 3.68
CA GLU A 14 -0.11 4.39 3.53
C GLU A 14 1.06 4.83 4.41
N LEU A 15 1.70 3.87 5.08
CA LEU A 15 2.84 4.11 5.94
C LEU A 15 4.03 3.30 5.41
N TYR A 16 5.15 3.97 5.17
CA TYR A 16 6.41 3.33 4.81
C TYR A 16 7.21 3.10 6.09
N VAL A 17 7.34 1.83 6.47
CA VAL A 17 7.93 1.43 7.75
C VAL A 17 8.81 0.20 7.58
N PRO A 18 9.79 -0.03 8.48
CA PRO A 18 10.46 -1.32 8.59
C PRO A 18 9.44 -2.45 8.82
N GLU A 19 9.66 -3.60 8.18
CA GLU A 19 8.81 -4.78 8.32
C GLU A 19 8.63 -5.20 9.79
N SER A 20 9.68 -5.02 10.60
CA SER A 20 9.70 -5.39 12.02
C SER A 20 8.64 -4.67 12.88
N ILE A 21 8.14 -3.51 12.44
CA ILE A 21 7.11 -2.75 13.19
C ILE A 21 5.74 -2.75 12.49
N ALA A 22 5.62 -3.40 11.33
CA ALA A 22 4.38 -3.38 10.55
C ALA A 22 3.21 -4.05 11.28
N GLN A 23 3.49 -5.16 11.98
CA GLN A 23 2.47 -5.91 12.72
C GLN A 23 1.92 -5.09 13.91
N ASP A 24 2.79 -4.43 14.66
CA ASP A 24 2.40 -3.57 15.79
C ASP A 24 1.47 -2.45 15.33
N ILE A 25 1.77 -1.83 14.18
CA ILE A 25 0.94 -0.78 13.59
C ILE A 25 -0.44 -1.32 13.20
N ILE A 26 -0.51 -2.52 12.64
CA ILE A 26 -1.79 -3.16 12.29
C ILE A 26 -2.63 -3.41 13.54
N GLU A 27 -2.01 -3.88 14.63
CA GLU A 27 -2.70 -4.12 15.90
C GLU A 27 -3.21 -2.83 16.53
N ILE A 28 -2.41 -1.77 16.51
CA ILE A 28 -2.83 -0.44 16.96
C ILE A 28 -4.01 0.04 16.11
N SER A 29 -3.94 -0.05 14.78
CA SER A 29 -5.03 0.35 13.89
C SER A 29 -6.35 -0.36 14.20
N LYS A 30 -6.29 -1.68 14.44
CA LYS A 30 -7.45 -2.49 14.82
C LYS A 30 -8.08 -2.04 16.14
N SER A 31 -7.28 -1.56 17.11
CA SER A 31 -7.80 -1.00 18.36
C SER A 31 -8.68 0.26 18.15
N PHE A 32 -8.47 0.96 17.04
CA PHE A 32 -9.31 2.08 16.60
C PHE A 32 -10.44 1.67 15.65
N ASN A 33 -10.69 0.36 15.47
CA ASN A 33 -11.63 -0.20 14.49
C ASN A 33 -11.33 0.21 13.05
N VAL A 34 -10.05 0.38 12.71
CA VAL A 34 -9.59 0.66 11.35
C VAL A 34 -8.78 -0.54 10.86
N ASP A 35 -9.23 -1.16 9.78
CA ASP A 35 -8.51 -2.26 9.15
C ASP A 35 -7.21 -1.76 8.51
N ALA A 36 -6.13 -2.49 8.77
CA ALA A 36 -4.83 -2.24 8.20
C ALA A 36 -4.19 -3.57 7.77
N GLN A 37 -3.42 -3.51 6.69
CA GLN A 37 -2.67 -4.63 6.15
C GLN A 37 -1.43 -4.12 5.42
N ILE A 38 -0.47 -5.01 5.18
CA ILE A 38 0.68 -4.71 4.34
C ILE A 38 0.22 -4.78 2.88
N VAL A 39 0.15 -3.61 2.22
CA VAL A 39 -0.35 -3.48 0.83
C VAL A 39 0.77 -3.54 -0.23
N GLY A 40 2.04 -3.49 0.18
CA GLY A 40 3.17 -3.49 -0.76
C GLY A 40 4.52 -3.38 -0.06
N ARG A 41 5.57 -3.21 -0.86
CA ARG A 41 6.96 -3.02 -0.40
C ARG A 41 7.72 -2.07 -1.33
N VAL A 42 8.84 -1.54 -0.86
CA VAL A 42 9.76 -0.71 -1.63
C VAL A 42 11.05 -1.47 -1.90
N GLU A 43 11.54 -1.40 -3.13
CA GLU A 43 12.80 -1.98 -3.56
C GLU A 43 13.68 -0.89 -4.20
N ALA A 44 15.00 -1.08 -4.17
CA ALA A 44 15.92 -0.17 -4.84
C ALA A 44 15.73 -0.28 -6.36
N SER A 45 15.67 0.88 -7.03
CA SER A 45 15.52 0.97 -8.49
C SER A 45 16.36 2.13 -9.01
N GLU A 46 16.94 1.96 -10.20
CA GLU A 46 17.68 3.03 -10.90
C GLU A 46 16.73 4.07 -11.51
N SER A 47 15.45 3.72 -11.67
CA SER A 47 14.42 4.58 -12.26
C SER A 47 13.17 4.63 -11.40
N LYS A 48 12.42 5.74 -11.50
CA LYS A 48 11.11 5.88 -10.85
C LYS A 48 10.14 4.90 -11.49
N LYS A 49 9.65 3.95 -10.70
CA LYS A 49 8.69 2.93 -11.12
C LYS A 49 7.67 2.68 -10.01
N LEU A 50 6.41 2.54 -10.40
CA LEU A 50 5.33 2.07 -9.53
C LEU A 50 4.60 0.92 -10.23
N THR A 51 4.46 -0.20 -9.53
CA THR A 51 3.70 -1.36 -10.01
C THR A 51 2.54 -1.63 -9.06
N ILE A 52 1.32 -1.61 -9.60
CA ILE A 52 0.10 -1.96 -8.87
C ILE A 52 -0.43 -3.27 -9.44
N THR A 53 -0.52 -4.30 -8.60
CA THR A 53 -1.14 -5.58 -8.95
C THR A 53 -2.49 -5.68 -8.28
N SER A 54 -3.54 -5.87 -9.07
CA SER A 54 -4.90 -6.10 -8.55
C SER A 54 -5.61 -7.19 -9.35
N GLU A 55 -6.84 -7.54 -8.93
CA GLU A 55 -7.69 -8.48 -9.65
C GLU A 55 -7.98 -8.06 -11.12
N PHE A 56 -7.82 -6.77 -11.43
CA PHE A 56 -8.01 -6.21 -12.77
C PHE A 56 -6.74 -6.24 -13.63
N GLY A 57 -5.63 -6.77 -13.12
CA GLY A 57 -4.36 -6.91 -13.82
C GLY A 57 -3.20 -6.14 -13.18
N VAL A 58 -2.14 -5.93 -13.96
CA VAL A 58 -0.92 -5.23 -13.53
C VAL A 58 -0.85 -3.86 -14.19
N PHE A 59 -0.66 -2.81 -13.40
CA PHE A 59 -0.54 -1.43 -13.85
C PHE A 59 0.85 -0.89 -13.51
N GLU A 60 1.56 -0.37 -14.51
CA GLU A 60 2.89 0.24 -14.34
C GLU A 60 2.87 1.74 -14.67
N TYR A 61 3.59 2.51 -13.84
CA TYR A 61 3.72 3.96 -13.90
C TYR A 61 5.15 4.42 -13.64
#